data_AF-A0A535KDM5-F1
#
_entry.id   AF-A0A535KDM5-F1
#
_cell.length_a   1.000
_cell.length_b   1.000
_cell.length_c   1.000
_cell.angle_alpha   90.00
_cell.angle_beta   90.00
_cell.angle_gamma   90.00
#
_symmetry.space_group_name_H-M   'P 1'
#
loop_
_entity.id
_entity.type
_entity.pdbx_description
1 polymer ?
#
loop_
_entity_poly.entity_id
_entity_poly.type
_entity_poly.pdbx_seq_one_letter_code
_entity_poly.pdbx_strand_id
1 'polypeptide(L)'
;MFARVGEIVAAASGAASAARSGFDPASTLPWAVPVLLILPMATFVLALSSVRTRRSASATAMLGTVLTLLLTLLVGWGLTKRSTPFEAAYHYFTMPVAFNGPTNFQTFGIDLILRADKVSVAALVAIEVCFIGAIGWHQVMGRSEPGAARFHAVLTALLFACVGVLLSRDLAALFGFWAIGGALTYTLLAHRWGLDAAASRARVALALPFLTDLCLL
;
A
#
# COMPACT_ATOMS: atom_id res chain seq x y z
N MET A 1 -52.42 -10.87 26.94
CA MET A 1 -51.52 -9.84 26.35
C MET A 1 -50.03 -10.13 26.58
N PHE A 2 -49.63 -10.75 27.69
CA PHE A 2 -48.21 -11.03 27.99
C PHE A 2 -47.55 -12.18 27.20
N ALA A 3 -48.32 -13.17 26.71
CA ALA A 3 -47.75 -14.31 25.97
C ALA A 3 -47.11 -13.93 24.61
N ARG A 4 -47.68 -12.96 23.88
CA ARG A 4 -47.14 -12.50 22.59
C ARG A 4 -45.80 -11.78 22.70
N VAL A 5 -45.51 -11.15 23.84
CA VAL A 5 -44.23 -10.44 24.04
C VAL A 5 -43.08 -11.43 24.19
N GLY A 6 -43.30 -12.56 24.87
CA GLY A 6 -42.31 -13.64 25.00
C GLY A 6 -41.94 -14.28 23.66
N GLU A 7 -42.93 -14.49 22.78
CA GLU A 7 -42.71 -15.01 21.43
C GLU A 7 -41.96 -14.03 20.53
N ILE A 8 -42.24 -12.73 20.63
CA ILE A 8 -41.51 -11.69 19.88
C ILE A 8 -40.05 -11.60 20.35
N VAL A 9 -39.80 -11.68 21.65
CA VAL A 9 -38.43 -11.68 22.20
C VAL A 9 -37.68 -12.97 21.85
N ALA A 10 -38.33 -14.13 21.90
CA ALA A 10 -37.74 -15.40 21.50
C ALA A 10 -37.48 -15.46 19.97
N ALA A 11 -38.38 -14.93 19.15
CA ALA A 11 -38.20 -14.81 17.70
C ALA A 11 -37.11 -13.79 17.33
N ALA A 12 -36.99 -12.67 18.06
CA ALA A 12 -35.89 -11.72 17.88
C ALA A 12 -34.54 -12.31 18.32
N SER A 13 -34.52 -13.12 19.38
CA SER A 13 -33.32 -13.84 19.86
C SER A 13 -32.93 -14.99 18.91
N GLY A 14 -33.93 -15.68 18.36
CA GLY A 14 -33.79 -16.72 17.35
C GLY A 14 -33.33 -16.16 16.00
N ALA A 15 -33.84 -15.00 15.57
CA ALA A 15 -33.39 -14.31 14.35
C ALA A 15 -31.98 -13.71 14.52
N ALA A 16 -31.62 -13.24 15.71
CA ALA A 16 -30.26 -12.80 16.03
C ALA A 16 -29.25 -13.97 16.11
N SER A 17 -29.71 -15.19 16.39
CA SER A 17 -28.88 -16.40 16.43
C SER A 17 -28.85 -17.17 15.11
N ALA A 18 -29.93 -17.15 14.33
CA ALA A 18 -30.06 -17.83 13.04
C ALA A 18 -29.40 -17.07 11.87
N ALA A 19 -28.93 -15.84 12.09
CA ALA A 19 -28.20 -15.02 11.11
C ALA A 19 -26.67 -15.02 11.31
N ARG A 20 -26.07 -16.10 11.83
CA ARG A 20 -24.61 -16.23 11.96
C ARG A 20 -23.98 -17.14 10.90
N SER A 21 -24.37 -16.97 9.64
CA SER A 21 -23.40 -17.13 8.54
C SER A 21 -22.72 -15.76 8.31
N GLY A 22 -22.06 -15.25 9.35
CA GLY A 22 -21.40 -13.95 9.30
C GLY A 22 -20.16 -14.00 8.41
N PHE A 23 -19.95 -12.97 7.59
CA PHE A 23 -18.70 -12.77 6.86
C PHE A 23 -17.52 -12.80 7.85
N ASP A 24 -16.58 -13.72 7.62
CA ASP A 24 -15.35 -13.79 8.41
C ASP A 24 -14.24 -12.97 7.71
N PRO A 25 -13.88 -11.78 8.21
CA PRO A 25 -12.85 -10.96 7.61
C PRO A 25 -11.46 -11.61 7.69
N ALA A 26 -11.22 -12.58 8.57
CA ALA A 26 -9.93 -13.27 8.62
C ALA A 26 -9.70 -14.14 7.38
N SER A 27 -10.78 -14.59 6.73
CA SER A 27 -10.72 -15.36 5.47
C SER A 27 -10.24 -14.53 4.28
N THR A 28 -10.27 -13.18 4.37
CA THR A 28 -9.85 -12.32 3.26
C THR A 28 -8.36 -12.00 3.25
N LEU A 29 -7.65 -12.18 4.37
CA LEU A 29 -6.23 -11.85 4.51
C LEU A 29 -5.33 -12.45 3.42
N PRO A 30 -5.48 -13.73 3.01
CA PRO A 30 -4.61 -14.34 2.01
C PRO A 30 -4.62 -13.67 0.63
N TRP A 31 -5.73 -13.04 0.24
CA TRP A 31 -5.83 -12.31 -1.01
C TRP A 31 -5.76 -10.79 -0.81
N ALA A 32 -6.26 -10.27 0.31
CA ALA A 32 -6.30 -8.84 0.57
C ALA A 32 -4.89 -8.24 0.77
N VAL A 33 -3.99 -8.95 1.46
CA VAL A 33 -2.62 -8.46 1.71
C VAL A 33 -1.79 -8.35 0.40
N PRO A 34 -1.80 -9.33 -0.51
CA PRO A 34 -1.18 -9.14 -1.83
C PRO A 34 -1.83 -8.03 -2.66
N VAL A 35 -3.16 -7.92 -2.61
CA VAL A 35 -3.89 -6.88 -3.36
C VAL A 35 -3.58 -5.48 -2.82
N LEU A 36 -3.27 -5.31 -1.53
CA LEU A 36 -2.81 -4.04 -0.98
C LEU A 36 -1.58 -3.50 -1.70
N LEU A 37 -0.67 -4.39 -2.11
CA LEU A 37 0.51 -4.00 -2.87
C LEU A 37 0.18 -3.76 -4.35
N ILE A 38 -0.67 -4.59 -4.96
CA ILE A 38 -0.97 -4.52 -6.40
C ILE A 38 -1.85 -3.31 -6.74
N LEU A 39 -2.79 -2.94 -5.88
CA LEU A 39 -3.78 -1.89 -6.14
C LEU A 39 -3.18 -0.49 -6.37
N PRO A 40 -2.26 0.03 -5.54
CA PRO A 40 -1.62 1.32 -5.81
C PRO A 40 -0.75 1.29 -7.08
N MET A 41 -0.15 0.14 -7.41
CA MET A 41 0.54 -0.05 -8.70
C MET A 41 -0.41 -0.01 -9.89
N ALA A 42 -1.52 -0.75 -9.82
CA ALA A 42 -2.53 -0.76 -10.88
C ALA A 42 -3.12 0.64 -11.10
N THR A 43 -3.37 1.38 -10.02
CA THR A 43 -3.88 2.75 -10.11
C THR A 43 -2.83 3.73 -10.63
N PHE A 44 -1.54 3.52 -10.37
CA PHE A 44 -0.46 4.22 -11.06
C PHE A 44 -0.46 3.97 -12.56
N VAL A 45 -0.51 2.70 -13.00
CA VAL A 45 -0.55 2.36 -14.44
C VAL A 45 -1.78 2.95 -15.12
N LEU A 46 -2.94 2.93 -14.45
CA LEU A 46 -4.16 3.56 -14.94
C LEU A 46 -4.04 5.09 -14.96
N ALA A 47 -3.45 5.72 -13.94
CA ALA A 47 -3.22 7.17 -13.92
C ALA A 47 -2.24 7.62 -15.02
N LEU A 48 -1.22 6.79 -15.32
CA LEU A 48 -0.23 7.04 -16.37
C LEU A 48 -0.82 6.84 -17.78
N SER A 49 -1.66 5.83 -17.98
CA SER A 49 -2.34 5.60 -19.26
C SER A 49 -3.48 6.59 -19.51
N SER A 50 -4.08 7.13 -18.45
CA SER A 50 -5.16 8.14 -18.52
C SER A 50 -4.67 9.59 -18.64
N VAL A 51 -3.37 9.80 -18.93
CA VAL A 51 -2.71 11.11 -19.12
C VAL A 51 -3.38 12.00 -20.17
N ARG A 52 -4.25 11.44 -21.02
CA ARG A 52 -5.00 12.22 -22.02
C ARG A 52 -5.96 13.24 -21.39
N THR A 53 -6.42 13.05 -20.14
CA THR A 53 -7.22 14.07 -19.46
C THR A 53 -6.84 14.25 -17.99
N ARG A 54 -6.76 15.51 -17.56
CA ARG A 54 -6.45 15.87 -16.18
C ARG A 54 -7.46 15.32 -15.17
N ARG A 55 -8.76 15.41 -15.50
CA ARG A 55 -9.85 15.01 -14.59
C ARG A 55 -9.87 13.50 -14.38
N SER A 56 -9.61 12.70 -15.42
CA SER A 56 -9.54 11.24 -15.25
C SER A 56 -8.37 10.85 -14.36
N ALA A 57 -7.18 11.40 -14.58
CA ALA A 57 -6.01 11.07 -13.76
C ALA A 57 -6.23 11.40 -12.27
N SER A 58 -6.83 12.55 -11.94
CA SER A 58 -7.16 12.89 -10.56
C SER A 58 -8.26 11.99 -9.97
N ALA A 59 -9.29 11.65 -10.74
CA ALA A 59 -10.37 10.77 -10.30
C ALA A 59 -9.88 9.35 -10.08
N THR A 60 -9.05 8.82 -10.99
CA THR A 60 -8.42 7.49 -10.88
C THR A 60 -7.48 7.42 -9.68
N ALA A 61 -6.66 8.45 -9.43
CA ALA A 61 -5.81 8.49 -8.25
C ALA A 61 -6.62 8.54 -6.95
N MET A 62 -7.66 9.37 -6.89
CA MET A 62 -8.54 9.46 -5.72
C MET A 62 -9.29 8.14 -5.47
N LEU A 63 -9.88 7.56 -6.51
CA LEU A 63 -10.55 6.27 -6.42
C LEU A 63 -9.58 5.17 -5.99
N GLY A 64 -8.38 5.14 -6.57
CA GLY A 64 -7.34 4.19 -6.22
C GLY A 64 -6.94 4.27 -4.75
N THR A 65 -6.61 5.46 -4.27
CA THR A 65 -6.24 5.69 -2.86
C THR A 65 -7.38 5.33 -1.89
N VAL A 66 -8.63 5.68 -2.21
CA VAL A 66 -9.79 5.30 -1.40
C VAL A 66 -10.01 3.79 -1.38
N LEU A 67 -9.89 3.10 -2.53
CA LEU A 67 -9.99 1.64 -2.56
C LEU A 67 -8.86 0.97 -1.76
N THR A 68 -7.66 1.55 -1.79
CA THR A 68 -6.52 1.07 -1.00
C THR A 68 -6.82 1.22 0.49
N LEU A 69 -7.36 2.36 0.92
CA LEU A 69 -7.82 2.58 2.29
C LEU A 69 -8.90 1.60 2.73
N LEU A 70 -9.92 1.36 1.90
CA LEU A 70 -10.96 0.38 2.19
C LEU A 70 -10.38 -1.03 2.36
N LEU A 71 -9.40 -1.39 1.54
CA LEU A 71 -8.70 -2.66 1.64
C LEU A 71 -7.83 -2.73 2.90
N THR A 72 -7.16 -1.64 3.29
CA THR A 72 -6.37 -1.53 4.52
C THR A 72 -7.26 -1.71 5.74
N LEU A 73 -8.45 -1.09 5.74
CA LEU A 73 -9.46 -1.27 6.79
C LEU A 73 -9.99 -2.71 6.83
N LEU A 74 -10.18 -3.36 5.68
CA LEU A 74 -10.57 -4.77 5.61
C LEU A 74 -9.49 -5.69 6.21
N VAL A 75 -8.21 -5.45 5.89
CA VAL A 75 -7.08 -6.19 6.48
C VAL A 75 -6.99 -5.93 7.98
N GLY A 76 -7.14 -4.68 8.42
CA GLY A 76 -7.23 -4.32 9.83
C GLY A 76 -8.35 -5.08 10.56
N TRP A 77 -9.54 -5.13 9.95
CA TRP A 77 -10.67 -5.90 10.49
C TRP A 77 -10.35 -7.39 10.59
N GLY A 78 -9.74 -7.99 9.57
CA GLY A 78 -9.30 -9.38 9.59
C GLY A 78 -8.26 -9.69 10.67
N LEU A 79 -7.41 -8.71 11.00
CA LEU A 79 -6.39 -8.81 12.04
C LEU A 79 -6.92 -8.56 13.46
N THR A 80 -8.10 -7.96 13.65
CA THR A 80 -8.64 -7.66 15.00
C THR A 80 -8.78 -8.91 15.86
N LYS A 81 -9.21 -10.03 15.27
CA LYS A 81 -9.41 -11.32 15.96
C LYS A 81 -8.14 -12.16 16.05
N ARG A 82 -7.02 -11.72 15.47
CA ARG A 82 -5.74 -12.42 15.50
C ARG A 82 -4.79 -11.81 16.52
N SER A 83 -4.09 -12.67 17.25
CA SER A 83 -2.98 -12.33 18.14
C SER A 83 -1.64 -12.27 17.40
N THR A 84 -1.51 -13.02 16.30
CA THR A 84 -0.31 -13.07 15.47
C THR A 84 -0.46 -12.24 14.19
N PRO A 85 0.65 -11.66 13.68
CA PRO A 85 0.66 -11.00 12.38
C PRO A 85 0.33 -12.00 11.25
N PHE A 86 -0.24 -11.50 10.17
CA PHE A 86 -0.43 -12.31 8.95
C PHE A 86 0.82 -12.24 8.10
N GLU A 87 1.27 -13.39 7.59
CA GLU A 87 2.46 -13.50 6.76
C GLU A 87 2.15 -14.34 5.52
N ALA A 88 2.54 -13.81 4.36
CA ALA A 88 2.51 -14.52 3.09
C ALA A 88 3.91 -14.47 2.47
N ALA A 89 4.51 -15.65 2.27
CA ALA A 89 5.81 -15.79 1.64
C ALA A 89 5.62 -16.20 0.17
N TYR A 90 6.18 -15.41 -0.73
CA TYR A 90 6.24 -15.69 -2.16
C TYR A 90 7.68 -15.92 -2.56
N HIS A 91 7.95 -17.07 -3.17
CA HIS A 91 9.29 -17.39 -3.63
C HIS A 91 9.69 -16.48 -4.78
N TYR A 92 10.77 -15.69 -4.61
CA TYR A 92 11.18 -14.70 -5.61
C TYR A 92 12.28 -15.22 -6.52
N PHE A 93 13.40 -15.70 -5.95
CA PHE A 93 14.54 -16.15 -6.74
C PHE A 93 15.37 -17.18 -5.97
N THR A 94 15.79 -18.26 -6.64
CA THR A 94 16.82 -19.19 -6.14
C THR A 94 17.92 -19.37 -7.15
N MET A 95 19.17 -19.29 -6.69
CA MET A 95 20.33 -19.70 -7.46
C MET A 95 21.18 -20.73 -6.70
N PRO A 96 21.73 -21.73 -7.39
CA PRO A 96 22.75 -22.59 -6.83
C PRO A 96 24.07 -21.79 -6.69
N VAL A 97 24.62 -21.75 -5.49
CA VAL A 97 25.88 -21.03 -5.18
C VAL A 97 27.06 -21.98 -5.02
N ALA A 98 26.79 -23.27 -4.77
CA ALA A 98 27.80 -24.32 -4.71
C ALA A 98 27.28 -25.64 -5.28
N PHE A 99 28.08 -26.31 -6.11
CA PHE A 99 27.73 -27.59 -6.75
C PHE A 99 28.12 -28.82 -5.90
N ASN A 100 28.92 -28.63 -4.85
CA ASN A 100 29.34 -29.66 -3.90
C ASN A 100 29.44 -29.06 -2.48
N GLY A 101 29.04 -29.82 -1.45
CA GLY A 101 29.06 -29.39 -0.04
C GLY A 101 27.75 -29.68 0.70
N PRO A 102 27.57 -29.24 1.96
CA PRO A 102 26.32 -29.41 2.69
C PRO A 102 25.17 -28.66 2.01
N THR A 103 24.03 -29.31 1.80
CA THR A 103 22.85 -28.80 1.06
C THR A 103 22.33 -27.45 1.55
N ASN A 104 22.52 -27.13 2.84
CA ASN A 104 22.12 -25.86 3.46
C ASN A 104 22.84 -24.62 2.89
N PHE A 105 23.99 -24.78 2.24
CA PHE A 105 24.77 -23.67 1.66
C PHE A 105 24.83 -23.72 0.13
N GLN A 106 24.15 -24.70 -0.49
CA GLN A 106 24.21 -24.89 -1.94
C GLN A 106 23.25 -23.97 -2.69
N THR A 107 22.23 -23.43 -2.01
CA THR A 107 21.20 -22.60 -2.61
C THR A 107 21.06 -21.28 -1.85
N PHE A 108 21.08 -20.19 -2.60
CA PHE A 108 20.72 -18.87 -2.12
C PHE A 108 19.35 -18.54 -2.68
N GLY A 109 18.38 -18.38 -1.78
CA GLY A 109 17.01 -18.02 -2.08
C GLY A 109 16.66 -16.68 -1.48
N ILE A 110 15.97 -15.82 -2.24
CA ILE A 110 15.29 -14.64 -1.73
C ILE A 110 13.80 -14.92 -1.78
N ASP A 111 13.11 -14.74 -0.66
CA ASP A 111 11.66 -14.84 -0.55
C ASP A 111 11.07 -13.45 -0.31
N LEU A 112 10.04 -13.10 -1.07
CA LEU A 112 9.24 -11.90 -0.83
C LEU A 112 8.22 -12.22 0.26
N ILE A 113 8.53 -11.84 1.49
CA ILE A 113 7.66 -12.06 2.65
C ILE A 113 6.87 -10.77 2.93
N LEU A 114 5.56 -10.83 2.69
CA LEU A 114 4.61 -9.79 3.05
C LEU A 114 4.06 -10.06 4.44
N ARG A 115 4.33 -9.15 5.38
CA ARG A 115 3.86 -9.19 6.76
C ARG A 115 2.90 -8.04 7.02
N ALA A 116 1.67 -8.37 7.39
CA ALA A 116 0.67 -7.41 7.84
C ALA A 116 0.45 -7.56 9.35
N ASP A 117 0.81 -6.52 10.10
CA ASP A 117 0.57 -6.40 11.53
C ASP A 117 -0.27 -5.14 11.85
N LYS A 118 -0.67 -4.99 13.11
CA LYS A 118 -1.54 -3.89 13.54
C LYS A 118 -0.84 -2.53 13.40
N VAL A 119 0.49 -2.49 13.56
CA VAL A 119 1.27 -1.26 13.43
C VAL A 119 1.37 -0.85 11.96
N SER A 120 1.72 -1.76 11.04
CA SER A 120 1.74 -1.45 9.61
C SER A 120 0.36 -1.04 9.08
N VAL A 121 -0.73 -1.67 9.53
CA VAL A 121 -2.09 -1.23 9.18
C VAL A 121 -2.38 0.18 9.68
N ALA A 122 -2.06 0.50 10.94
CA ALA A 122 -2.28 1.85 11.48
C ALA A 122 -1.46 2.91 10.73
N ALA A 123 -0.21 2.59 10.40
CA ALA A 123 0.66 3.46 9.59
C ALA A 123 0.10 3.66 8.17
N LEU A 124 -0.38 2.59 7.52
CA LEU A 124 -1.01 2.67 6.20
C LEU A 124 -2.23 3.57 6.21
N VAL A 125 -3.14 3.42 7.18
CA VAL A 125 -4.32 4.29 7.30
C VAL A 125 -3.91 5.76 7.42
N ALA A 126 -2.91 6.07 8.24
CA ALA A 126 -2.43 7.45 8.38
C ALA A 126 -1.85 8.00 7.06
N ILE A 127 -1.05 7.20 6.35
CA ILE A 127 -0.49 7.56 5.05
C ILE A 127 -1.60 7.77 4.02
N GLU A 128 -2.55 6.84 3.90
CA GLU A 128 -3.64 6.90 2.93
C GLU A 128 -4.55 8.11 3.16
N VAL A 129 -4.88 8.44 4.42
CA VAL A 129 -5.64 9.65 4.76
C VAL A 129 -4.88 10.91 4.34
N CYS A 130 -3.56 10.97 4.59
CA CYS A 130 -2.72 12.07 4.13
C CYS A 130 -2.71 12.18 2.60
N PHE A 131 -2.67 11.06 1.87
CA PHE A 131 -2.70 11.04 0.41
C PHE A 131 -4.04 11.50 -0.15
N ILE A 132 -5.16 11.04 0.44
CA ILE A 132 -6.50 11.52 0.07
C ILE A 132 -6.60 13.04 0.28
N GLY A 133 -6.10 13.53 1.43
CA GLY A 133 -6.02 14.96 1.71
C GLY A 133 -5.17 15.72 0.69
N ALA A 134 -3.98 15.22 0.36
CA ALA A 134 -3.08 15.83 -0.62
C ALA A 134 -3.68 15.86 -2.04
N ILE A 135 -4.30 14.77 -2.48
CA ILE A 135 -4.98 14.68 -3.78
C ILE A 135 -6.16 15.65 -3.81
N GLY A 136 -7.01 15.64 -2.78
CA GLY A 136 -8.16 16.53 -2.67
C GLY A 136 -7.77 18.01 -2.67
N TRP A 137 -6.74 18.36 -1.90
CA TRP A 137 -6.17 19.71 -1.88
C TRP A 137 -5.67 20.13 -3.26
N HIS A 138 -4.89 19.27 -3.94
CA HIS A 138 -4.34 19.58 -5.26
C HIS A 138 -5.44 19.74 -6.34
N GLN A 139 -6.58 19.05 -6.21
CA GLN A 139 -7.72 19.24 -7.11
C GLN A 139 -8.40 20.61 -6.97
N VAL A 140 -8.32 21.22 -5.78
CA VAL A 140 -8.89 22.54 -5.49
C VAL A 140 -7.88 23.65 -5.78
N MET A 141 -6.70 23.57 -5.18
CA MET A 141 -5.68 24.64 -5.21
C MET A 141 -4.69 24.51 -6.37
N GLY A 142 -4.39 23.29 -6.82
CA GLY A 142 -3.46 23.03 -7.92
C GLY A 142 -4.07 23.24 -9.32
N ARG A 143 -5.22 23.91 -9.44
CA ARG A 143 -5.98 24.07 -10.70
C ARG A 143 -5.20 24.76 -11.81
N SER A 144 -4.22 25.58 -11.49
CA SER A 144 -3.38 26.26 -12.48
C SER A 144 -2.07 25.53 -12.78
N GLU A 145 -1.74 24.44 -12.07
CA GLU A 145 -0.44 23.77 -12.23
C GLU A 145 -0.34 22.97 -13.54
N PRO A 146 0.71 23.19 -14.34
CA PRO A 146 0.97 22.38 -15.53
C PRO A 146 1.39 20.96 -15.15
N GLY A 147 0.76 19.96 -15.77
CA GLY A 147 1.11 18.56 -15.55
C GLY A 147 0.45 17.92 -14.33
N ALA A 148 -0.75 18.31 -13.95
CA ALA A 148 -1.48 17.67 -12.85
C ALA A 148 -1.63 16.14 -13.00
N ALA A 149 -1.77 15.61 -14.22
CA ALA A 149 -1.89 14.16 -14.44
C ALA A 149 -0.63 13.38 -14.00
N ARG A 150 0.57 13.86 -14.36
CA ARG A 150 1.84 13.24 -13.92
C ARG A 150 2.03 13.34 -12.40
N PHE A 151 1.55 14.42 -11.76
CA PHE A 151 1.61 14.57 -10.30
C PHE A 151 0.81 13.46 -9.60
N HIS A 152 -0.43 13.25 -10.04
CA HIS A 152 -1.31 12.24 -9.47
C HIS A 152 -0.80 10.81 -9.72
N ALA A 153 -0.20 10.54 -10.88
CA ALA A 153 0.45 9.25 -11.15
C ALA A 153 1.66 9.02 -10.24
N VAL A 154 2.57 10.00 -10.10
CA VAL A 154 3.73 9.84 -9.21
C VAL A 154 3.30 9.68 -7.75
N LEU A 155 2.23 10.34 -7.31
CA LEU A 155 1.65 10.11 -5.99
C LEU A 155 1.16 8.67 -5.81
N THR A 156 0.42 8.08 -6.75
CA THR A 156 -0.02 6.68 -6.58
C THR A 156 1.14 5.68 -6.63
N ALA A 157 2.18 5.96 -7.41
CA ALA A 157 3.43 5.21 -7.35
C ALA A 157 4.13 5.33 -5.99
N LEU A 158 4.10 6.52 -5.36
CA LEU A 158 4.68 6.73 -4.04
C LEU A 158 3.90 5.95 -2.97
N LEU A 159 2.56 5.90 -3.09
CA LEU A 159 1.72 5.07 -2.22
C LEU A 159 2.09 3.59 -2.35
N PHE A 160 2.34 3.11 -3.57
CA PHE A 160 2.84 1.76 -3.81
C PHE A 160 4.16 1.48 -3.08
N ALA A 161 5.12 2.41 -3.15
CA ALA A 161 6.38 2.29 -2.42
C ALA A 161 6.16 2.26 -0.89
N CYS A 162 5.32 3.15 -0.35
CA CYS A 162 4.99 3.16 1.08
C CYS A 162 4.35 1.85 1.54
N VAL A 163 3.42 1.29 0.76
CA VAL A 163 2.79 0.00 1.07
C VAL A 163 3.80 -1.13 1.03
N GLY A 164 4.65 -1.16 -0.01
CA GLY A 164 5.72 -2.14 -0.12
C GLY A 164 6.70 -2.08 1.06
N VAL A 165 7.12 -0.89 1.50
CA VAL A 165 7.99 -0.72 2.67
C VAL A 165 7.32 -1.27 3.94
N LEU A 166 6.06 -0.93 4.20
CA LEU A 166 5.37 -1.32 5.43
C LEU A 166 5.00 -2.80 5.49
N LEU A 167 4.80 -3.44 4.35
CA LEU A 167 4.51 -4.88 4.28
C LEU A 167 5.76 -5.74 4.15
N SER A 168 6.92 -5.19 3.79
CA SER A 168 8.13 -5.98 3.59
C SER A 168 8.73 -6.42 4.92
N ARG A 169 8.83 -7.74 5.11
CA ARG A 169 9.63 -8.33 6.19
C ARG A 169 11.07 -8.59 5.77
N ASP A 170 11.26 -8.91 4.49
CA ASP A 170 12.59 -9.16 3.92
C ASP A 170 13.34 -7.83 3.67
N LEU A 171 14.64 -7.83 3.96
CA LEU A 171 15.46 -6.61 3.88
C LEU A 171 15.74 -6.20 2.43
N ALA A 172 15.85 -7.16 1.50
CA ALA A 172 16.03 -6.85 0.09
C ALA A 172 14.76 -6.26 -0.51
N ALA A 173 13.59 -6.82 -0.17
CA ALA A 173 12.30 -6.25 -0.56
C ALA A 173 12.10 -4.84 0.02
N LEU A 174 12.37 -4.66 1.31
CA LEU A 174 12.31 -3.37 2.00
C LEU A 174 13.19 -2.33 1.30
N PHE A 175 14.45 -2.67 1.03
CA PHE A 175 15.40 -1.80 0.33
C PHE A 175 14.92 -1.43 -1.07
N GLY A 176 14.37 -2.40 -1.82
CA GLY A 176 13.80 -2.15 -3.15
C GLY A 176 12.69 -1.11 -3.13
N PHE A 177 11.71 -1.25 -2.23
CA PHE A 177 10.62 -0.27 -2.10
C PHE A 177 11.09 1.08 -1.53
N TRP A 178 12.06 1.05 -0.62
CA TRP A 178 12.66 2.26 -0.07
C TRP A 178 13.36 3.10 -1.13
N ALA A 179 14.19 2.47 -1.97
CA ALA A 179 14.88 3.11 -3.09
C ALA A 179 13.87 3.67 -4.13
N ILE A 180 12.80 2.92 -4.43
CA ILE A 180 11.71 3.40 -5.29
C ILE A 180 11.04 4.65 -4.67
N GLY A 181 10.75 4.62 -3.36
CA GLY A 181 10.17 5.76 -2.63
C GLY A 181 11.06 7.01 -2.69
N GLY A 182 12.39 6.83 -2.52
CA GLY A 182 13.37 7.90 -2.68
C GLY A 182 13.39 8.50 -4.09
N ALA A 183 13.42 7.65 -5.12
CA ALA A 183 13.37 8.08 -6.52
C ALA A 183 12.06 8.82 -6.85
N LEU A 184 10.92 8.36 -6.34
CA LEU A 184 9.64 9.03 -6.55
C LEU A 184 9.55 10.37 -5.83
N THR A 185 10.11 10.47 -4.62
CA THR A 185 10.22 11.73 -3.88
C THR A 185 11.05 12.75 -4.67
N TYR A 186 12.17 12.32 -5.27
CA TYR A 186 12.94 13.13 -6.20
C TYR A 186 12.07 13.64 -7.37
N THR A 187 11.30 12.76 -8.02
CA THR A 187 10.44 13.18 -9.14
C THR A 187 9.31 14.14 -8.73
N LEU A 188 8.78 14.03 -7.51
CA LEU A 188 7.81 14.99 -6.96
C LEU A 188 8.43 16.36 -6.70
N LEU A 189 9.64 16.41 -6.15
CA LEU A 189 10.35 17.67 -5.92
C LEU A 189 10.80 18.34 -7.23
N ALA A 190 11.23 17.54 -8.20
CA ALA A 190 11.58 17.99 -9.54
C ALA A 190 10.36 18.21 -10.46
N HIS A 191 9.13 18.16 -9.94
CA HIS A 191 7.92 18.21 -10.74
C HIS A 191 7.78 19.50 -11.56
N ARG A 192 8.26 20.63 -11.02
CA ARG A 192 8.30 21.91 -11.73
C ARG A 192 9.61 22.06 -12.50
N TRP A 193 9.60 21.55 -13.72
CA TRP A 193 10.69 21.67 -14.69
C TRP A 193 10.95 23.16 -14.99
N GLY A 194 12.23 23.55 -15.09
CA GLY A 194 12.64 24.91 -15.44
C GLY A 194 12.90 25.86 -14.26
N LEU A 195 12.83 25.39 -13.01
CA LEU A 195 13.23 26.16 -11.83
C LEU A 195 14.50 25.56 -11.20
N ASP A 196 15.58 26.33 -11.17
CA ASP A 196 16.87 25.90 -10.61
C ASP A 196 16.78 25.53 -9.12
N ALA A 197 15.93 26.25 -8.38
CA ALA A 197 15.66 25.96 -6.98
C ALA A 197 15.00 24.59 -6.75
N ALA A 198 14.12 24.14 -7.65
CA ALA A 198 13.50 22.83 -7.56
C ALA A 198 14.49 21.72 -7.92
N ALA A 199 15.31 21.94 -8.96
CA ALA A 199 16.31 20.98 -9.41
C ALA A 199 17.45 20.77 -8.39
N SER A 200 17.88 21.82 -7.68
CA SER A 200 18.88 21.71 -6.62
C SER A 200 18.34 20.98 -5.39
N ARG A 201 17.12 21.33 -4.93
CA ARG A 201 16.47 20.67 -3.78
C ARG A 201 16.19 19.20 -4.04
N ALA A 202 15.72 18.86 -5.24
CA ALA A 202 15.48 17.46 -5.62
C ALA A 202 16.78 16.64 -5.54
N ARG A 203 17.89 17.16 -6.07
CA ARG A 203 19.20 16.47 -6.00
C ARG A 203 19.66 16.20 -4.58
N VAL A 204 19.51 17.17 -3.67
CA VAL A 204 19.83 16.98 -2.25
C VAL A 204 18.93 15.92 -1.60
N ALA A 205 17.63 15.95 -1.91
CA ALA A 205 16.67 14.98 -1.41
C ALA A 205 16.87 13.56 -1.99
N LEU A 206 17.59 13.41 -3.11
CA LEU A 206 18.03 12.11 -3.61
C LEU A 206 19.35 11.67 -2.97
N ALA A 207 20.32 12.58 -2.88
CA ALA A 207 21.67 12.27 -2.42
C ALA A 207 21.73 11.90 -0.92
N LEU A 208 20.95 12.58 -0.08
CA LEU A 208 20.95 12.32 1.36
C LEU A 208 20.39 10.92 1.71
N PRO A 209 19.20 10.52 1.23
CA PRO A 209 18.72 9.15 1.42
C PRO A 209 19.64 8.12 0.78
N PHE A 210 20.15 8.37 -0.43
CA PHE A 210 21.07 7.44 -1.09
C PHE A 210 22.33 7.16 -0.24
N LEU A 211 22.86 8.18 0.43
CA LEU A 211 24.02 8.01 1.32
C LEU A 211 23.66 7.20 2.58
N THR A 212 22.47 7.37 3.14
CA THR A 212 22.01 6.52 4.25
C THR A 212 21.66 5.10 3.80
N ASP A 213 21.18 4.95 2.57
CA ASP A 213 20.82 3.67 1.96
C ASP A 213 22.07 2.82 1.68
N LEU A 214 23.20 3.47 1.39
CA LEU A 214 24.52 2.83 1.34
C LEU A 214 24.94 2.21 2.68
N CYS A 215 24.45 2.72 3.82
CA CYS A 215 24.68 2.11 5.13
C CYS A 215 23.71 0.95 5.43
N LEU A 216 22.65 0.80 4.65
CA LEU A 216 21.70 -0.32 4.75
C LEU A 216 22.11 -1.52 3.88
N LEU A 217 23.00 -1.32 2.90
CA LEU A 217 23.65 -2.35 2.07
C LEU A 217 24.86 -2.96 2.79
#